data_AF-A0A950XA19-F1
#
_entry.id   AF-A0A950XA19-F1
#
_cell.length_a   1.000
_cell.length_b   1.000
_cell.length_c   1.000
_cell.angle_alpha   90.00
_cell.angle_beta   90.00
_cell.angle_gamma   90.00
#
_symmetry.space_group_name_H-M   'P 1'
#
loop_
_entity.id
_entity.type
_entity.pdbx_description
1 polymer ?
#
loop_
_entity_poly.entity_id
_entity_poly.type
_entity_poly.pdbx_seq_one_letter_code
_entity_poly.pdbx_strand_id
1 'polypeptide(L)'
;MRTLERRLWLSLDYAVESLYCELIELATHATYGYEDVNTAAWIKFSEPAKAQSIASMNSIKIAKDLGPTEAIIEVPRYQEFTADVRTLADGGARFSQIAGNELIVISAIAPSPSITPEPNVQLLLKEPILTGQGRTRAVLLVRVSDLNEVLGSLVRHGFEVEHLYDY
;
A
#
# COMPACT_ATOMS: atom_id res chain seq x y z
N MET A 1 18.00 47.42 20.95
CA MET A 1 18.97 46.98 19.90
C MET A 1 19.22 45.47 19.90
N ARG A 2 19.30 44.76 21.05
CA ARG A 2 19.52 43.29 21.12
C ARG A 2 18.45 42.37 20.49
N THR A 3 17.20 42.81 20.41
CA THR A 3 16.08 42.00 19.87
C THR A 3 16.03 41.99 18.34
N LEU A 4 16.48 43.07 17.70
CA LEU A 4 16.54 43.19 16.24
C LEU A 4 17.70 42.38 15.66
N GLU A 5 18.88 42.43 16.28
CA GLU A 5 20.04 41.61 15.89
C GLU A 5 19.73 40.12 15.94
N ARG A 6 19.10 39.66 17.04
CA ARG A 6 18.71 38.25 17.17
C ARG A 6 17.71 37.83 16.10
N ARG A 7 16.75 38.71 15.76
CA ARG A 7 15.74 38.40 14.73
C ARG A 7 16.37 38.31 13.34
N LEU A 8 17.31 39.19 13.02
CA LEU A 8 18.03 39.15 11.74
C LEU A 8 18.90 37.90 11.61
N TRP A 9 19.59 37.50 12.67
CA TRP A 9 20.39 36.26 12.67
C TRP A 9 19.54 35.01 12.46
N LEU A 10 18.42 34.88 13.20
CA LEU A 10 17.51 33.76 13.03
C LEU A 10 16.88 33.72 11.62
N SER A 11 16.48 34.87 11.07
CA SER A 11 15.93 34.91 9.71
C SER A 11 16.95 34.53 8.64
N LEU A 12 18.23 34.89 8.83
CA LEU A 12 19.29 34.52 7.90
C LEU A 12 19.57 33.02 7.96
N ASP A 13 19.62 32.44 9.16
CA ASP A 13 19.84 31.01 9.37
C ASP A 13 18.75 30.17 8.68
N TYR A 14 17.47 30.49 8.93
CA TYR A 14 16.35 29.82 8.26
C TYR A 14 16.33 30.03 6.75
N ALA A 15 16.78 31.19 6.25
CA ALA A 15 16.85 31.43 4.81
C ALA A 15 17.92 30.54 4.16
N VAL A 16 19.06 30.34 4.83
CA VAL A 16 20.13 29.44 4.37
C VAL A 16 19.66 27.99 4.40
N GLU A 17 19.01 27.55 5.47
CA GLU A 17 18.45 26.20 5.57
C GLU A 17 17.38 25.94 4.50
N SER A 18 16.45 26.89 4.28
CA SER A 18 15.42 26.78 3.25
C SER A 18 16.02 26.66 1.85
N LEU A 19 17.03 27.49 1.53
CA LEU A 19 17.72 27.42 0.25
C LEU A 19 18.44 26.08 0.07
N TYR A 20 19.04 25.56 1.13
CA TYR A 20 19.69 24.25 1.10
C TYR A 20 18.67 23.12 0.87
N CYS A 21 17.53 23.15 1.57
CA CYS A 21 16.43 22.20 1.35
C CYS A 21 15.92 22.23 -0.09
N GLU A 22 15.65 23.41 -0.64
CA GLU A 22 15.20 23.56 -2.04
C GLU A 22 16.24 23.04 -3.04
N LEU A 23 17.53 23.29 -2.80
CA LEU A 23 18.60 22.78 -3.65
C LEU A 23 18.70 21.25 -3.63
N ILE A 24 18.58 20.65 -2.44
CA ILE A 24 18.57 19.19 -2.30
C ILE A 24 17.32 18.60 -2.94
N GLU A 25 16.15 19.20 -2.75
CA GLU A 25 14.90 18.79 -3.38
C GLU A 25 15.01 18.83 -4.92
N LEU A 26 15.50 19.95 -5.48
CA LEU A 26 15.73 20.10 -6.91
C LEU A 26 16.73 19.08 -7.44
N ALA A 27 17.86 18.89 -6.76
CA ALA A 27 18.88 17.92 -7.15
C ALA A 27 18.36 16.48 -7.08
N THR A 28 17.53 16.18 -6.07
CA THR A 28 16.90 14.87 -5.89
C THR A 28 15.91 14.60 -7.00
N HIS A 29 15.02 15.54 -7.32
CA HIS A 29 14.09 15.43 -8.44
C HIS A 29 14.79 15.32 -9.80
N ALA A 30 15.89 16.04 -10.00
CA ALA A 30 16.66 15.97 -11.24
C ALA A 30 17.36 14.60 -11.43
N THR A 31 17.73 13.94 -10.33
CA THR A 31 18.50 12.67 -10.37
C THR A 31 17.60 11.44 -10.32
N TYR A 32 16.56 11.47 -9.48
CA TYR A 32 15.68 10.33 -9.20
C TYR A 32 14.31 10.43 -9.87
N GLY A 33 13.97 11.58 -10.49
CA GLY A 33 12.60 11.87 -10.91
C GLY A 33 11.71 12.25 -9.72
N TYR A 34 10.42 12.50 -9.97
CA TYR A 34 9.44 12.46 -8.88
C TYR A 34 9.36 11.01 -8.39
N GLU A 35 9.30 10.80 -7.07
CA GLU A 35 9.07 9.45 -6.52
C GLU A 35 7.91 8.81 -7.26
N ASP A 36 8.11 7.61 -7.79
CA ASP A 36 7.07 6.92 -8.56
C ASP A 36 5.92 6.63 -7.59
N VAL A 37 4.88 7.48 -7.66
CA VAL A 37 3.74 7.47 -6.75
C VAL A 37 2.90 6.22 -6.98
N ASN A 38 3.20 5.44 -8.02
CA ASN A 38 2.46 4.27 -8.43
C ASN A 38 3.32 3.01 -8.38
N THR A 39 2.69 1.88 -8.09
CA THR A 39 3.25 0.54 -8.22
C THR A 39 2.50 -0.24 -9.29
N ALA A 40 3.24 -1.01 -10.10
CA ALA A 40 2.64 -1.85 -11.12
C ALA A 40 2.09 -3.14 -10.50
N ALA A 41 0.85 -3.50 -10.82
CA ALA A 41 0.23 -4.76 -10.44
C ALA A 41 -0.30 -5.49 -11.68
N TRP A 42 0.03 -6.77 -11.80
CA TRP A 42 -0.54 -7.64 -12.83
C TRP A 42 -1.79 -8.30 -12.29
N ILE A 43 -2.92 -7.98 -12.91
CA ILE A 43 -4.24 -8.48 -12.54
C ILE A 43 -4.87 -9.33 -13.64
N LYS A 44 -5.74 -10.23 -13.22
CA LYS A 44 -6.56 -11.10 -14.06
C LYS A 44 -8.02 -10.98 -13.63
N PHE A 45 -8.94 -11.00 -14.58
CA PHE A 45 -10.37 -10.97 -14.33
C PHE A 45 -11.03 -12.25 -14.80
N SER A 46 -12.04 -12.69 -14.05
CA SER A 46 -12.90 -13.78 -14.47
C SER A 46 -13.88 -13.37 -15.59
N GLU A 47 -14.22 -12.08 -15.70
CA GLU A 47 -15.14 -11.57 -16.72
C GLU A 47 -14.66 -10.24 -17.32
N PRO A 48 -14.81 -10.03 -18.65
CA PRO A 48 -14.32 -8.83 -19.34
C PRO A 48 -15.04 -7.53 -18.91
N ALA A 49 -16.29 -7.62 -18.44
CA ALA A 49 -17.05 -6.46 -17.94
C ALA A 49 -16.42 -5.84 -16.67
N LYS A 50 -15.73 -6.65 -15.86
CA LYS A 50 -15.04 -6.18 -14.65
C LYS A 50 -13.74 -5.44 -14.96
N ALA A 51 -13.07 -5.76 -16.07
CA ALA A 51 -11.89 -5.03 -16.54
C ALA A 51 -12.24 -3.58 -16.92
N GLN A 52 -13.39 -3.36 -17.56
CA GLN A 52 -13.90 -2.01 -17.85
C GLN A 52 -14.30 -1.23 -16.60
N SER A 53 -14.60 -1.90 -15.49
CA SER A 53 -14.94 -1.24 -14.22
C SER A 53 -13.70 -0.57 -13.59
N ILE A 54 -12.48 -1.07 -13.84
CA ILE A 54 -11.25 -0.40 -13.40
C ILE A 54 -11.03 0.92 -14.13
N ALA A 55 -11.39 1.01 -15.42
CA ALA A 55 -11.28 2.26 -16.16
C ALA A 55 -12.16 3.39 -15.57
N SER A 56 -13.14 3.04 -14.73
CA SER A 56 -13.97 4.01 -14.00
C SER A 56 -13.38 4.46 -12.66
N MET A 57 -12.30 3.82 -12.18
CA MET A 57 -11.61 4.22 -10.95
C MET A 57 -10.55 5.27 -11.30
N ASN A 58 -10.75 6.51 -10.84
CA ASN A 58 -9.86 7.63 -11.18
C ASN A 58 -8.42 7.47 -10.66
N SER A 59 -8.20 6.66 -9.62
CA SER A 59 -6.88 6.45 -9.00
C SER A 59 -6.02 5.44 -9.75
N ILE A 60 -6.60 4.53 -10.53
CA ILE A 60 -5.90 3.41 -11.15
C ILE A 60 -5.74 3.65 -12.65
N LYS A 61 -4.50 3.50 -13.15
CA LYS A 61 -4.21 3.64 -14.58
C LYS A 61 -3.91 2.27 -15.19
N ILE A 62 -4.30 2.07 -16.44
CA ILE A 62 -3.91 0.88 -17.20
C ILE A 62 -2.56 1.18 -17.86
N ALA A 63 -1.49 0.57 -17.36
CA ALA A 63 -0.15 0.71 -17.91
C ALA A 63 0.04 -0.13 -19.18
N LYS A 64 -0.52 -1.34 -19.19
CA LYS A 64 -0.50 -2.24 -20.36
C LYS A 64 -1.72 -3.13 -20.41
N ASP A 65 -2.45 -3.06 -21.52
CA ASP A 65 -3.51 -4.01 -21.83
C ASP A 65 -2.89 -5.31 -22.39
N LEU A 66 -3.18 -6.45 -21.75
CA LEU A 66 -2.68 -7.77 -22.15
C LEU A 66 -3.80 -8.63 -22.78
N GLY A 67 -5.01 -8.10 -22.92
CA GLY A 67 -6.14 -8.78 -23.51
C GLY A 67 -7.43 -8.62 -22.70
N PRO A 68 -8.51 -9.34 -23.07
CA PRO A 68 -9.84 -9.12 -22.49
C PRO A 68 -9.97 -9.43 -21.00
N THR A 69 -9.02 -10.19 -20.44
CA THR A 69 -9.08 -10.69 -19.06
C THR A 69 -7.83 -10.39 -18.25
N GLU A 70 -6.81 -9.74 -18.83
CA GLU A 70 -5.55 -9.49 -18.14
C GLU A 70 -5.04 -8.09 -18.45
N ALA A 71 -4.52 -7.40 -17.44
CA ALA A 71 -3.91 -6.09 -17.59
C ALA A 71 -2.81 -5.88 -16.56
N ILE A 72 -1.86 -5.01 -16.90
CA ILE A 72 -0.95 -4.41 -15.94
C ILE A 72 -1.50 -3.03 -15.62
N ILE A 73 -1.79 -2.81 -14.35
CA ILE A 73 -2.30 -1.55 -13.83
C ILE A 73 -1.24 -0.87 -12.97
N GLU A 74 -1.32 0.44 -12.86
CA GLU A 74 -0.61 1.27 -11.91
C GLU A 74 -1.56 1.65 -10.78
N VAL A 75 -1.21 1.28 -9.56
CA VAL A 75 -1.95 1.58 -8.34
C VAL A 75 -1.14 2.58 -7.50
N PRO A 76 -1.76 3.64 -6.96
CA PRO A 76 -1.07 4.56 -6.07
C PRO A 76 -0.48 3.84 -4.84
N ARG A 77 0.69 4.28 -4.40
CA ARG A 77 1.46 3.73 -3.28
C ARG A 77 0.91 4.21 -1.92
N TYR A 78 1.35 3.56 -0.85
CA TYR A 78 1.09 3.96 0.54
C TYR A 78 -0.40 3.93 0.97
N GLN A 79 -0.99 5.08 1.29
CA GLN A 79 -2.30 5.17 1.95
C GLN A 79 -3.43 4.68 1.05
N GLU A 80 -3.36 4.97 -0.25
CA GLU A 80 -4.39 4.60 -1.21
C GLU A 80 -4.27 3.13 -1.64
N PHE A 81 -3.05 2.58 -1.63
CA PHE A 81 -2.75 1.23 -2.09
C PHE A 81 -3.65 0.16 -1.45
N THR A 82 -3.73 0.17 -0.11
CA THR A 82 -4.52 -0.82 0.65
C THR A 82 -6.01 -0.76 0.28
N ALA A 83 -6.55 0.45 0.13
CA ALA A 83 -7.96 0.66 -0.20
C ALA A 83 -8.27 0.24 -1.64
N ASP A 84 -7.39 0.61 -2.58
CA ASP A 84 -7.56 0.30 -4.01
C ASP A 84 -7.43 -1.20 -4.26
N VAL A 85 -6.38 -1.85 -3.73
CA VAL A 85 -6.20 -3.30 -3.87
C VAL A 85 -7.38 -4.07 -3.27
N ARG A 86 -7.90 -3.62 -2.13
CA ARG A 86 -9.09 -4.24 -1.53
C ARG A 86 -10.32 -4.06 -2.40
N THR A 87 -10.56 -2.87 -2.93
CA THR A 87 -11.72 -2.59 -3.80
C THR A 87 -11.64 -3.41 -5.09
N LEU A 88 -10.44 -3.55 -5.66
CA LEU A 88 -10.18 -4.43 -6.79
C LEU A 88 -10.43 -5.91 -6.46
N ALA A 89 -9.94 -6.36 -5.30
CA ALA A 89 -10.13 -7.73 -4.84
C ALA A 89 -11.62 -8.06 -4.62
N ASP A 90 -12.36 -7.15 -4.01
CA ASP A 90 -13.82 -7.24 -3.80
C ASP A 90 -14.58 -7.19 -5.13
N GLY A 91 -14.09 -6.42 -6.11
CA GLY A 91 -14.54 -6.44 -7.49
C GLY A 91 -14.29 -7.77 -8.22
N GLY A 92 -13.46 -8.66 -7.64
CA GLY A 92 -13.12 -9.96 -8.18
C GLY A 92 -11.88 -9.97 -9.09
N ALA A 93 -11.07 -8.91 -9.07
CA ALA A 93 -9.77 -8.89 -9.73
C ALA A 93 -8.79 -9.79 -8.99
N ARG A 94 -8.17 -10.76 -9.66
CA ARG A 94 -7.16 -11.65 -9.10
C ARG A 94 -5.77 -11.10 -9.39
N PHE A 95 -4.91 -11.04 -8.38
CA PHE A 95 -3.55 -10.52 -8.53
C PHE A 95 -2.59 -11.66 -8.85
N SER A 96 -1.70 -11.48 -9.81
CA SER A 96 -0.60 -12.43 -10.07
C SER A 96 0.70 -11.93 -9.46
N GLN A 97 0.98 -10.64 -9.62
CA GLN A 97 2.18 -9.97 -9.10
C GLN A 97 1.85 -8.52 -8.72
N ILE A 98 2.53 -8.02 -7.69
CA ILE A 98 2.46 -6.62 -7.23
C ILE A 98 3.90 -6.13 -7.08
N ALA A 99 4.25 -5.02 -7.73
CA ALA A 99 5.60 -4.49 -7.80
C ALA A 99 6.66 -5.53 -8.26
N GLY A 100 6.24 -6.52 -9.06
CA GLY A 100 7.09 -7.64 -9.49
C GLY A 100 7.26 -8.76 -8.44
N ASN A 101 6.64 -8.63 -7.27
CA ASN A 101 6.67 -9.62 -6.19
C ASN A 101 5.48 -10.60 -6.27
N GLU A 102 5.73 -11.87 -5.91
CA GLU A 102 4.71 -12.92 -5.78
C GLU A 102 4.22 -13.09 -4.34
N LEU A 103 4.84 -12.39 -3.39
CA LEU A 103 4.52 -12.43 -1.97
C LEU A 103 4.20 -11.02 -1.49
N ILE A 104 3.14 -10.90 -0.69
CA ILE A 104 2.70 -9.65 -0.06
C ILE A 104 2.56 -9.82 1.45
N VAL A 105 2.96 -8.79 2.20
CA VAL A 105 2.76 -8.72 3.65
C VAL A 105 1.47 -7.98 3.95
N ILE A 106 0.72 -8.50 4.93
CA ILE A 106 -0.54 -7.93 5.42
C ILE A 106 -0.45 -7.77 6.93
N SER A 107 -0.74 -6.57 7.44
CA SER A 107 -1.04 -6.35 8.86
C SER A 107 -2.54 -6.38 9.08
N ALA A 108 -2.99 -7.15 10.07
CA ALA A 108 -4.40 -7.22 10.43
C ALA A 108 -4.59 -7.36 11.95
N ILE A 109 -5.66 -6.77 12.46
CA ILE A 109 -6.11 -6.93 13.84
C ILE A 109 -7.06 -8.11 13.90
N ALA A 110 -6.73 -9.10 14.72
CA ALA A 110 -7.55 -10.28 14.98
C ALA A 110 -8.22 -10.21 16.37
N PRO A 111 -9.42 -10.79 16.51
CA PRO A 111 -9.96 -11.13 17.82
C PRO A 111 -9.12 -12.26 18.46
N SER A 112 -8.65 -12.03 19.69
CA SER A 112 -7.93 -12.99 20.55
C SER A 112 -8.87 -14.14 20.97
N PRO A 113 -8.43 -15.43 21.11
CA PRO A 113 -7.10 -15.87 21.53
C PRO A 113 -6.24 -16.63 20.50
N SER A 114 -6.80 -17.17 19.42
CA SER A 114 -6.06 -18.00 18.47
C SER A 114 -6.14 -17.47 17.04
N ILE A 115 -4.99 -17.04 16.52
CA ILE A 115 -4.79 -16.83 15.09
C ILE A 115 -4.23 -18.15 14.59
N THR A 116 -5.08 -18.94 13.92
CA THR A 116 -4.64 -20.17 13.28
C THR A 116 -4.19 -19.81 11.87
N PRO A 117 -2.91 -20.04 11.51
CA PRO A 117 -2.45 -19.80 10.14
C PRO A 117 -3.21 -20.73 9.19
N GLU A 118 -3.86 -20.15 8.17
CA GLU A 118 -4.40 -20.89 7.04
C GLU A 118 -3.24 -21.51 6.22
N PRO A 119 -3.45 -22.60 5.46
CA PRO A 119 -2.38 -23.27 4.70
C PRO A 119 -1.59 -22.34 3.77
N ASN A 120 -2.24 -21.30 3.24
CA ASN A 120 -1.67 -20.34 2.29
C ASN A 120 -1.20 -19.04 2.97
N VAL A 121 -1.12 -19.02 4.30
CA VAL A 121 -0.80 -17.84 5.09
C VAL A 121 0.28 -18.17 6.10
N GLN A 122 1.43 -17.51 6.01
CA GLN A 122 2.48 -17.61 7.00
C GLN A 122 2.35 -16.47 8.02
N LEU A 123 2.16 -16.82 9.30
CA LEU A 123 2.21 -15.85 10.39
C LEU A 123 3.66 -15.45 10.66
N LEU A 124 4.02 -14.18 10.41
CA LEU A 124 5.35 -13.62 10.67
C LEU A 124 5.48 -13.10 12.10
N LEU A 125 4.46 -12.38 12.58
CA LEU A 125 4.46 -11.73 13.89
C LEU A 125 3.05 -11.76 14.48
N LYS A 126 2.98 -11.87 15.81
CA LYS A 126 1.77 -11.72 16.61
C LYS A 126 2.07 -10.81 17.80
N GLU A 127 1.36 -9.70 17.93
CA GLU A 127 1.57 -8.71 18.98
C GLU A 127 0.26 -8.32 19.67
N PRO A 128 0.12 -8.47 20.99
CA PRO A 128 -1.09 -8.07 21.70
C PRO A 128 -1.27 -6.55 21.69
N ILE A 129 -2.49 -6.07 21.46
CA ILE A 129 -2.78 -4.63 21.47
C ILE A 129 -3.06 -4.20 22.92
N LEU A 130 -2.14 -3.44 23.50
CA LEU A 130 -2.20 -3.04 24.93
C LEU A 130 -3.44 -2.21 25.28
N THR A 131 -3.93 -1.41 24.33
CA THR A 131 -5.08 -0.51 24.51
C THR A 131 -6.43 -1.18 24.22
N GLY A 132 -6.44 -2.42 23.72
CA GLY A 132 -7.66 -3.15 23.37
C GLY A 132 -7.63 -4.57 23.92
N GLN A 133 -8.33 -4.80 25.04
CA GLN A 133 -8.44 -6.14 25.62
C GLN A 133 -8.96 -7.13 24.57
N GLY A 134 -8.29 -8.28 24.45
CA GLY A 134 -8.70 -9.33 23.53
C GLY A 134 -8.45 -9.02 22.05
N ARG A 135 -7.60 -8.05 21.71
CA ARG A 135 -7.16 -7.81 20.32
C ARG A 135 -5.68 -8.12 20.14
N THR A 136 -5.33 -8.57 18.95
CA THR A 136 -3.95 -8.91 18.62
C THR A 136 -3.67 -8.52 17.18
N ARG A 137 -2.57 -7.81 16.95
CA ARG A 137 -2.07 -7.56 15.60
C ARG A 137 -1.32 -8.80 15.11
N ALA A 138 -1.63 -9.23 13.90
CA ALA A 138 -0.86 -10.22 13.18
C ALA A 138 -0.29 -9.64 11.91
N VAL A 139 0.96 -9.99 11.65
CA VAL A 139 1.62 -9.74 10.37
C VAL A 139 1.70 -11.06 9.63
N LEU A 140 1.13 -11.09 8.43
CA LEU A 140 0.91 -12.27 7.62
C LEU A 140 1.67 -12.12 6.30
N LEU A 141 2.37 -13.17 5.87
CA LEU A 141 2.95 -13.28 4.54
C LEU A 141 2.09 -14.20 3.69
N VAL A 142 1.70 -13.72 2.50
CA VAL A 142 0.71 -14.36 1.65
C VAL A 142 1.18 -14.33 0.20
N ARG A 143 0.85 -15.35 -0.59
CA ARG A 143 1.04 -15.29 -2.04
C ARG A 143 0.05 -14.31 -2.67
N VAL A 144 0.53 -13.47 -3.57
CA VAL A 144 -0.29 -12.50 -4.30
C VAL A 144 -1.42 -13.20 -5.08
N SER A 145 -1.18 -14.40 -5.61
CA SER A 145 -2.20 -15.24 -6.27
C SER A 145 -3.39 -15.60 -5.37
N ASP A 146 -3.14 -15.72 -4.07
CA ASP A 146 -4.10 -16.19 -3.08
C ASP A 146 -4.75 -15.00 -2.34
N LEU A 147 -4.34 -13.76 -2.67
CA LEU A 147 -4.68 -12.54 -1.94
C LEU A 147 -6.20 -12.34 -1.79
N ASN A 148 -6.98 -12.51 -2.86
CA ASN A 148 -8.44 -12.38 -2.80
C ASN A 148 -9.09 -13.34 -1.81
N GLU A 149 -8.63 -14.59 -1.77
CA GLU A 149 -9.20 -15.62 -0.92
C GLU A 149 -8.82 -15.37 0.53
N VAL A 150 -7.57 -14.96 0.76
CA VAL A 150 -7.08 -14.61 2.09
C VAL A 150 -7.78 -13.37 2.62
N LEU A 151 -7.90 -12.28 1.85
CA LEU A 151 -8.64 -11.08 2.26
C LEU A 151 -10.10 -11.41 2.61
N GLY A 152 -10.78 -12.19 1.76
CA GLY A 152 -12.14 -12.66 2.06
C GLY A 152 -12.21 -13.55 3.30
N SER A 153 -11.21 -14.41 3.53
CA SER A 153 -11.13 -15.26 4.72
C SER A 153 -10.90 -14.46 5.99
N LEU A 154 -10.00 -13.48 5.96
CA LEU A 154 -9.71 -12.59 7.09
C LEU A 154 -10.97 -11.89 7.56
N VAL A 155 -11.73 -11.28 6.64
CA VAL A 155 -13.01 -10.63 6.96
C VAL A 155 -14.02 -11.61 7.57
N ARG A 156 -14.16 -12.82 7.01
CA ARG A 156 -15.07 -13.85 7.55
C ARG A 156 -14.71 -14.29 8.96
N HIS A 157 -13.42 -14.31 9.29
CA HIS A 157 -12.92 -14.65 10.63
C HIS A 157 -12.86 -13.44 11.58
N GLY A 158 -13.41 -12.29 11.17
CA GLY A 158 -13.48 -11.09 12.00
C GLY A 158 -12.16 -10.33 12.12
N PHE A 159 -11.20 -10.56 11.22
CA PHE A 159 -9.99 -9.77 11.14
C PHE A 159 -10.27 -8.42 10.47
N GLU A 160 -9.64 -7.38 10.98
CA GLU A 160 -9.62 -6.04 10.40
C GLU A 160 -8.27 -5.84 9.72
N VAL A 161 -8.25 -5.74 8.39
CA VAL A 161 -7.03 -5.47 7.63
C VAL A 161 -6.62 -4.01 7.83
N GLU A 162 -5.44 -3.80 8.40
CA GLU A 162 -4.89 -2.46 8.64
C GLU A 162 -4.11 -1.96 7.43
N HIS A 163 -3.25 -2.82 6.86
CA HIS A 163 -2.32 -2.41 5.82
C HIS A 163 -1.85 -3.58 4.96
N LEU A 164 -1.78 -3.35 3.64
CA LEU A 164 -1.05 -4.16 2.68
C LEU A 164 0.22 -3.40 2.30
N TYR A 165 1.38 -4.05 2.39
CA TYR A 165 2.66 -3.41 2.14
C TYR A 165 3.02 -3.45 0.64
N ASP A 166 3.32 -2.29 0.06
CA ASP A 166 3.75 -2.08 -1.34
C ASP A 166 5.28 -1.85 -1.40
N TYR A 167 6.03 -2.94 -1.38
CA TYR A 167 7.50 -2.91 -1.47
C TYR A 167 8.02 -3.34 -2.84
#